data_AF-A0A9E1XP25-F1
#
_entry.id   AF-A0A9E1XP25-F1
#
_cell.length_a   1.000
_cell.length_b   1.000
_cell.length_c   1.000
_cell.angle_alpha   90.00
_cell.angle_beta   90.00
_cell.angle_gamma   90.00
#
_symmetry.space_group_name_H-M   'P 1'
#
loop_
_entity.id
_entity.type
_entity.pdbx_description
1 polymer ?
#
loop_
_entity_poly.entity_id
_entity_poly.type
_entity_poly.pdbx_seq_one_letter_code
_entity_poly.pdbx_strand_id
1 'polypeptide(L)'
;MLRTPWWAILAVGLAVAGCDREEAPDYEGMESRLLTDALDSLRSEGATSSLSALRRLADVDPDSRLPDLAVAHERDRELVVRLNQQFRAGELAEASKILRHQQRYGDMGTIFMAWRGLPDALRAVQLYVAAKPYKTSAAVREALARLDGHRELLDRAPAFVEFLKGEEVEISGLVAHEREQVAESLFG
;
A
#
# COMPACT_ATOMS: atom_id res chain seq x y z
N MET A 1 0.65 -14.15 -74.44
CA MET A 1 1.84 -13.50 -73.85
C MET A 1 1.38 -12.21 -73.19
N LEU A 2 1.41 -12.18 -71.86
CA LEU A 2 0.87 -11.10 -71.03
C LEU A 2 1.64 -9.80 -71.28
N ARG A 3 0.93 -8.73 -71.67
CA ARG A 3 1.50 -7.38 -71.80
C ARG A 3 0.99 -6.58 -70.61
N THR A 4 1.90 -6.38 -69.67
CA THR A 4 1.74 -5.77 -68.35
C THR A 4 1.02 -4.42 -68.40
N PRO A 5 0.09 -4.17 -67.48
CA PRO A 5 -0.65 -2.92 -67.51
C PRO A 5 0.14 -1.82 -66.76
N TRP A 6 0.37 -0.75 -67.51
CA TRP A 6 1.02 0.53 -67.17
C TRP A 6 0.64 1.19 -65.83
N TRP A 7 -0.43 0.76 -65.15
CA TRP A 7 -0.78 1.23 -63.81
C TRP A 7 0.18 0.73 -62.71
N ALA A 8 0.91 -0.36 -62.95
CA ALA A 8 1.88 -0.87 -61.99
C ALA A 8 3.11 0.05 -61.80
N ILE A 9 3.46 0.86 -62.80
CA ILE A 9 4.61 1.78 -62.72
C ILE A 9 4.24 3.05 -61.94
N LEU A 10 2.98 3.47 -61.98
CA LEU A 10 2.49 4.65 -61.26
C LEU A 10 2.37 4.39 -59.75
N ALA A 11 2.11 3.15 -59.33
CA ALA A 11 2.09 2.75 -57.92
C ALA A 11 3.50 2.67 -57.30
N VAL A 12 4.53 2.34 -58.09
CA VAL A 12 5.93 2.31 -57.62
C VAL A 12 6.53 3.72 -57.54
N GLY A 13 6.11 4.65 -58.41
CA GLY A 13 6.53 6.06 -58.31
C GLY A 13 5.99 6.80 -57.08
N LEU A 14 4.75 6.49 -56.65
CA LEU A 14 4.17 7.08 -55.42
C LEU A 14 4.75 6.51 -54.12
N ALA A 15 5.39 5.34 -54.16
CA ALA A 15 6.04 4.75 -52.99
C ALA A 15 7.45 5.32 -52.73
N VAL A 16 8.05 6.04 -53.69
CA VAL A 16 9.38 6.67 -53.54
C VAL A 16 9.29 8.14 -53.10
N ALA A 17 8.11 8.75 -53.17
CA ALA A 17 7.85 10.08 -52.60
C ALA A 17 7.27 10.03 -51.17
N GLY A 18 7.29 8.85 -50.54
CA GLY A 18 6.77 8.62 -49.20
C GLY A 18 7.87 8.13 -48.26
N CYS A 19 8.82 9.00 -47.93
CA CYS A 19 9.61 9.01 -46.67
C CYS A 19 10.75 10.03 -46.83
N ASP A 20 10.44 11.29 -47.12
CA ASP A 20 11.20 12.34 -46.42
C ASP A 20 10.65 12.29 -44.99
N ARG A 21 11.22 11.39 -44.19
CA ARG A 21 11.17 11.54 -42.74
C ARG A 21 11.95 12.81 -42.48
N GLU A 22 11.22 13.92 -42.39
CA GLU A 22 11.64 15.00 -41.50
C GLU A 22 12.03 14.29 -40.20
N GLU A 23 13.34 14.23 -39.94
CA GLU A 23 13.82 13.79 -38.63
C GLU A 23 13.03 14.60 -37.62
N ALA A 24 12.28 13.89 -36.77
CA ALA A 24 11.49 14.54 -35.74
C ALA A 24 12.39 15.58 -35.06
N PRO A 25 11.96 16.84 -34.92
CA PRO A 25 12.80 17.90 -34.39
C PRO A 25 13.41 17.41 -33.08
N ASP A 26 14.72 17.59 -32.94
CA ASP A 26 15.49 17.15 -31.79
C ASP A 26 14.84 17.71 -30.52
N TYR A 27 14.03 16.86 -29.88
CA TYR A 27 13.26 17.21 -28.69
C TYR A 27 14.17 17.12 -27.46
N GLU A 28 15.40 17.63 -27.59
CA GLU A 28 16.34 17.88 -26.49
C GLU A 28 16.05 19.22 -25.81
N GLY A 29 14.76 19.55 -25.66
CA GLY A 29 14.33 20.61 -24.77
C GLY A 29 14.75 20.28 -23.34
N MET A 30 15.22 21.28 -22.60
CA MET A 30 15.49 21.18 -21.16
C MET A 30 14.32 20.52 -20.40
N GLU A 31 13.09 20.79 -20.83
CA GLU A 31 11.84 20.21 -20.30
C GLU A 31 11.75 18.69 -20.49
N SER A 32 12.10 18.18 -21.67
CA SER A 32 12.08 16.74 -21.99
C SER A 32 13.10 15.97 -21.14
N ARG A 33 14.29 16.56 -20.93
CA ARG A 33 15.32 16.01 -20.03
C ARG A 33 14.86 16.03 -18.57
N LEU A 34 14.29 17.14 -18.11
CA LEU A 34 13.76 17.25 -16.74
C LEU A 34 12.62 16.27 -16.48
N LEU A 35 11.74 16.05 -17.45
CA LEU A 35 10.67 15.06 -17.35
C LEU A 35 11.25 13.64 -17.27
N THR A 36 12.23 13.32 -18.12
CA THR A 36 12.88 12.00 -18.12
C THR A 36 13.62 11.75 -16.79
N ASP A 37 14.38 12.74 -16.29
CA ASP A 37 15.06 12.65 -15.00
C ASP A 37 14.09 12.49 -13.82
N ALA A 38 12.95 13.19 -13.86
CA ALA A 38 11.90 13.04 -12.86
C ALA A 38 11.26 11.64 -12.87
N LEU A 39 10.95 11.11 -14.06
CA LEU A 39 10.41 9.76 -14.23
C LEU A 39 11.41 8.67 -13.82
N ASP A 40 12.70 8.84 -14.17
CA ASP A 40 13.76 7.93 -13.75
C ASP A 40 13.99 7.98 -12.24
N SER A 41 13.91 9.16 -11.62
CA SER A 41 14.02 9.27 -10.17
C SER A 41 12.79 8.71 -9.45
N LEU A 42 11.58 8.82 -10.01
CA LEU A 42 10.38 8.13 -9.49
C LEU A 42 10.53 6.60 -9.53
N ARG A 43 11.17 6.08 -10.58
CA ARG A 43 11.47 4.64 -10.73
C ARG A 43 12.53 4.16 -9.72
N SER A 44 13.42 5.05 -9.28
CA SER A 44 14.44 4.75 -8.28
C SER A 44 13.84 4.67 -6.85
N GLU A 45 14.57 4.08 -5.90
CA GLU A 45 14.16 4.01 -4.48
C GLU A 45 14.39 5.33 -3.70
N GLY A 46 14.92 6.37 -4.34
CA GLY A 46 15.27 7.64 -3.70
C GLY A 46 14.14 8.66 -3.66
N ALA A 47 13.35 8.67 -2.59
CA ALA A 47 12.24 9.62 -2.43
C ALA A 47 12.71 11.09 -2.42
N THR A 48 13.85 11.38 -1.79
CA THR A 48 14.39 12.74 -1.68
C THR A 48 14.88 13.28 -3.04
N SER A 49 15.55 12.44 -3.84
CA SER A 49 15.99 12.83 -5.19
C SER A 49 14.78 13.02 -6.10
N SER A 50 13.77 12.16 -5.97
CA SER A 50 12.53 12.23 -6.76
C SER A 50 11.75 13.51 -6.50
N LEU A 51 11.52 13.85 -5.22
CA LEU A 51 10.85 15.10 -4.84
C LEU A 51 11.61 16.34 -5.34
N SER A 52 12.95 16.30 -5.34
CA SER A 52 13.75 17.43 -5.82
C SER A 52 13.65 17.62 -7.34
N ALA A 53 13.62 16.53 -8.10
CA ALA A 53 13.46 16.54 -9.56
C ALA A 53 12.04 17.00 -9.94
N LEU A 54 11.02 16.52 -9.24
CA LEU A 54 9.63 16.89 -9.49
C LEU A 54 9.33 18.35 -9.18
N ARG A 55 9.92 18.93 -8.12
CA ARG A 55 9.79 20.37 -7.84
C ARG A 55 10.41 21.23 -8.94
N ARG A 56 11.59 20.84 -9.44
CA ARG A 56 12.22 21.54 -10.57
C ARG A 56 11.38 21.44 -11.84
N LEU A 57 10.71 20.32 -12.06
CA LEU A 57 9.79 20.16 -13.18
C LEU A 57 8.56 21.08 -13.03
N ALA A 58 8.01 21.21 -11.81
CA ALA A 58 6.92 22.14 -11.50
C ALA A 58 7.32 23.61 -11.72
N ASP A 59 8.55 23.97 -11.39
CA ASP A 59 9.07 25.33 -11.58
C ASP A 59 9.22 25.69 -13.08
N VAL A 60 9.48 24.69 -13.94
CA VAL A 60 9.70 24.87 -15.38
C VAL A 60 8.40 24.77 -16.17
N ASP A 61 7.47 23.91 -15.77
CA ASP A 61 6.15 23.74 -16.40
C ASP A 61 5.02 23.92 -15.35
N PRO A 62 4.73 25.17 -14.94
CA PRO A 62 3.79 25.46 -13.86
C PRO A 62 2.32 25.23 -14.23
N ASP A 63 1.99 25.17 -15.52
CA ASP A 63 0.63 24.90 -16.00
C ASP A 63 0.31 23.40 -16.02
N SER A 64 1.33 22.54 -15.91
CA SER A 64 1.17 21.10 -15.82
C SER A 64 0.84 20.63 -14.43
N ARG A 65 -0.21 19.80 -14.32
CA ARG A 65 -0.62 19.17 -13.06
C ARG A 65 0.20 17.92 -12.72
N LEU A 66 1.02 17.44 -13.65
CA LEU A 66 1.76 16.19 -13.51
C LEU A 66 2.80 16.24 -12.38
N PRO A 67 3.62 17.31 -12.24
CA PRO A 67 4.57 17.44 -11.14
C PRO A 67 3.89 17.42 -9.76
N ASP A 68 2.76 18.10 -9.61
CA ASP A 68 2.00 18.14 -8.36
C ASP A 68 1.46 16.77 -7.96
N LEU A 69 0.89 16.03 -8.93
CA LEU A 69 0.39 14.68 -8.70
C LEU A 69 1.52 13.72 -8.33
N ALA A 70 2.67 13.83 -9.00
CA ALA A 70 3.83 13.01 -8.72
C ALA A 70 4.45 13.34 -7.34
N VAL A 71 4.47 14.61 -6.93
CA VAL A 71 4.89 15.02 -5.58
C VAL A 71 3.96 14.45 -4.51
N ALA A 72 2.65 14.48 -4.73
CA ALA A 72 1.68 13.88 -3.82
C ALA A 72 1.91 12.36 -3.70
N HIS A 73 2.09 11.67 -4.83
CA HIS A 73 2.38 10.25 -4.85
C HIS A 73 3.68 9.89 -4.09
N GLU A 74 4.75 10.65 -4.28
CA GLU A 74 6.03 10.35 -3.61
C GLU A 74 5.97 10.62 -2.10
N ARG A 75 5.20 11.64 -1.67
CA ARG A 75 4.90 11.86 -0.23
C ARG A 75 4.12 10.70 0.37
N ASP A 76 3.14 10.18 -0.35
CA ASP A 76 2.39 8.99 0.07
C ASP A 76 3.32 7.78 0.17
N ARG A 77 4.20 7.57 -0.80
CA ARG A 77 5.20 6.49 -0.76
C ARG A 77 6.13 6.60 0.45
N GLU A 78 6.67 7.78 0.74
CA GLU A 78 7.51 8.02 1.92
C GLU A 78 6.76 7.70 3.22
N LEU A 79 5.48 8.09 3.29
CA LEU A 79 4.63 7.80 4.43
C LEU A 79 4.41 6.30 4.63
N VAL A 80 4.15 5.53 3.57
CA VAL A 80 4.04 4.06 3.63
C VAL A 80 5.33 3.44 4.16
N VAL A 81 6.49 3.86 3.62
CA VAL A 81 7.79 3.34 4.05
C VAL A 81 8.01 3.60 5.54
N ARG A 82 7.76 4.83 5.99
CA ARG A 82 7.91 5.20 7.40
C ARG A 82 6.97 4.42 8.30
N LEU A 83 5.69 4.26 7.93
CA LEU A 83 4.73 3.46 8.69
C LEU A 83 5.14 2.00 8.78
N ASN A 84 5.59 1.40 7.69
CA ASN A 84 6.09 0.02 7.67
C ASN A 84 7.30 -0.16 8.59
N GLN A 85 8.20 0.82 8.67
CA GLN A 85 9.31 0.78 9.63
C GLN A 85 8.79 0.78 11.08
N GLN A 86 7.82 1.64 11.41
CA GLN A 86 7.24 1.67 12.76
C GLN A 86 6.51 0.37 13.10
N PHE A 87 5.74 -0.20 12.15
CA PHE A 87 5.06 -1.48 12.36
C PHE A 87 6.05 -2.62 12.58
N ARG A 88 7.15 -2.67 11.82
CA ARG A 88 8.20 -3.70 12.00
C ARG A 88 8.96 -3.54 13.32
N ALA A 89 9.15 -2.31 13.78
CA ALA A 89 9.77 -2.03 15.08
C ALA A 89 8.82 -2.29 16.26
N GLY A 90 7.52 -2.51 16.01
CA GLY A 90 6.51 -2.64 17.07
C GLY A 90 6.07 -1.31 17.69
N GLU A 91 6.52 -0.18 17.14
CA GLU A 91 6.27 1.18 17.63
C GLU A 91 4.89 1.70 17.21
N LEU A 92 3.83 0.99 17.64
CA LEU A 92 2.45 1.27 17.23
C LEU A 92 1.95 2.65 17.68
N ALA A 93 2.47 3.15 18.81
CA ALA A 93 2.13 4.49 19.29
C ALA A 93 2.64 5.59 18.34
N GLU A 94 3.83 5.44 17.78
CA GLU A 94 4.39 6.36 16.81
C GLU A 94 3.69 6.24 15.45
N ALA A 95 3.40 5.03 14.99
CA ALA A 95 2.57 4.82 13.79
C ALA A 95 1.20 5.52 13.92
N SER A 96 0.56 5.43 15.10
CA SER A 96 -0.70 6.11 15.40
C SER A 96 -0.57 7.64 15.39
N LYS A 97 0.56 8.20 15.85
CA LYS A 97 0.81 9.64 15.82
C LYS A 97 0.98 10.13 14.38
N ILE A 98 1.73 9.39 13.57
CA ILE A 98 1.94 9.70 12.15
C ILE A 98 0.60 9.74 11.40
N LEU A 99 -0.23 8.69 11.52
CA LEU A 99 -1.53 8.66 10.85
C LEU A 99 -2.48 9.75 11.33
N ARG A 100 -2.53 10.04 12.64
CA ARG A 100 -3.35 11.14 13.17
C ARG A 100 -2.88 12.51 12.70
N HIS A 101 -1.56 12.72 12.58
CA HIS A 101 -1.01 13.96 12.02
C HIS A 101 -1.43 14.13 10.56
N GLN A 102 -1.32 13.07 9.76
CA GLN A 102 -1.74 13.09 8.35
C GLN A 102 -3.25 13.26 8.19
N GLN A 103 -4.06 12.70 9.09
CA GLN A 103 -5.51 12.93 9.11
C GLN A 103 -5.87 14.39 9.37
N ARG A 104 -5.06 15.09 10.17
CA ARG A 104 -5.37 16.44 10.64
C ARG A 104 -4.82 17.53 9.73
N TYR A 105 -3.66 17.29 9.11
CA TYR A 105 -2.90 18.31 8.40
C TYR A 105 -2.48 17.90 6.99
N GLY A 106 -2.65 16.63 6.62
CA GLY A 106 -2.29 16.11 5.31
C GLY A 106 -3.50 15.94 4.40
N ASP A 107 -3.23 15.92 3.10
CA ASP A 107 -4.16 15.38 2.12
C ASP A 107 -4.00 13.86 2.15
N MET A 108 -4.76 13.20 3.03
CA MET A 108 -4.61 11.77 3.22
C MET A 108 -5.19 11.05 2.00
N GLY A 109 -4.32 10.46 1.16
CA GLY A 109 -4.74 9.62 0.06
C GLY A 109 -5.77 8.57 0.51
N THR A 110 -6.73 8.25 -0.35
CA THR A 110 -7.86 7.34 -0.06
C THR A 110 -7.41 5.99 0.52
N ILE A 111 -6.21 5.55 0.15
CA ILE A 111 -5.56 4.34 0.67
C ILE A 111 -5.36 4.44 2.19
N PHE A 112 -4.80 5.53 2.71
CA PHE A 112 -4.50 5.65 4.15
C PHE A 112 -5.74 5.77 5.01
N MET A 113 -6.83 6.34 4.48
CA MET A 113 -8.11 6.39 5.18
C MET A 113 -8.65 5.00 5.51
N ALA A 114 -8.42 4.03 4.62
CA ALA A 114 -8.80 2.64 4.84
C ALA A 114 -7.97 1.96 5.95
N TRP A 115 -6.78 2.47 6.28
CA TRP A 115 -5.85 1.88 7.26
C TRP A 115 -5.67 2.70 8.53
N ARG A 116 -6.41 3.81 8.69
CA ARG A 116 -6.26 4.75 9.82
C ARG A 116 -6.35 4.09 11.20
N GLY A 117 -7.15 3.04 11.33
CA GLY A 117 -7.35 2.29 12.57
C GLY A 117 -6.40 1.11 12.78
N LEU A 118 -5.49 0.83 11.82
CA LEU A 118 -4.62 -0.34 11.86
C LEU A 118 -3.71 -0.35 13.10
N PRO A 119 -3.05 0.76 13.51
CA PRO A 119 -2.22 0.74 14.72
C PRO A 119 -2.99 0.40 15.99
N ASP A 120 -4.22 0.93 16.14
CA ASP A 120 -5.06 0.66 17.29
C ASP A 120 -5.52 -0.81 17.32
N ALA A 121 -5.87 -1.36 16.14
CA ALA A 121 -6.22 -2.76 15.98
C ALA A 121 -5.04 -3.69 16.36
N LEU A 122 -3.84 -3.39 15.86
CA LEU A 122 -2.63 -4.15 16.21
C LEU A 122 -2.30 -4.05 17.70
N ARG A 123 -2.52 -2.89 18.32
CA ARG A 123 -2.33 -2.72 19.77
C ARG A 123 -3.33 -3.56 20.56
N ALA A 124 -4.59 -3.65 20.11
CA ALA A 124 -5.57 -4.51 20.73
C ALA A 124 -5.14 -6.00 20.68
N VAL A 125 -4.60 -6.44 19.54
CA VAL A 125 -4.02 -7.79 19.40
C VAL A 125 -2.80 -7.98 20.31
N GLN A 126 -1.91 -7.00 20.42
CA GLN A 126 -0.78 -7.08 21.35
C GLN A 126 -1.23 -7.23 22.80
N LEU A 127 -2.25 -6.47 23.23
CA LEU A 127 -2.81 -6.59 24.57
C LEU A 127 -3.45 -7.95 24.80
N TYR A 128 -4.13 -8.50 23.80
CA TYR A 128 -4.69 -9.84 23.85
C TYR A 128 -3.60 -10.91 24.05
N VAL A 129 -2.51 -10.83 23.27
CA VAL A 129 -1.40 -11.78 23.36
C VAL A 129 -0.65 -11.64 24.68
N ALA A 130 -0.44 -10.41 25.16
CA ALA A 130 0.24 -10.13 26.42
C ALA A 130 -0.53 -10.63 27.66
N ALA A 131 -1.84 -10.80 27.56
CA ALA A 131 -2.67 -11.32 28.65
C ALA A 131 -2.63 -12.87 28.76
N LYS A 132 -1.99 -13.57 27.81
CA LYS A 132 -1.78 -15.01 27.91
C LYS A 132 -0.79 -15.37 29.02
N PRO A 133 -0.91 -16.56 29.63
CA PRO A 133 -1.95 -17.58 29.41
C PRO A 133 -3.26 -17.26 30.14
N TYR A 134 -4.39 -17.60 29.51
CA TYR A 134 -5.71 -17.45 30.13
C TYR A 134 -6.05 -18.67 30.99
N LYS A 135 -6.68 -18.42 32.15
CA LYS A 135 -7.06 -19.49 33.08
C LYS A 135 -8.41 -20.12 32.77
N THR A 136 -9.30 -19.39 32.10
CA THR A 136 -10.67 -19.83 31.84
C THR A 136 -11.10 -19.50 30.43
N SER A 137 -12.00 -20.31 29.88
CA SER A 137 -12.60 -20.11 28.57
C SER A 137 -13.38 -18.79 28.49
N ALA A 138 -13.98 -18.35 29.61
CA ALA A 138 -14.67 -17.07 29.72
C ALA A 138 -13.71 -15.88 29.55
N ALA A 139 -12.52 -15.92 30.18
CA ALA A 139 -11.53 -14.85 30.08
C ALA A 139 -11.00 -14.68 28.65
N VAL A 140 -10.79 -15.79 27.92
CA VAL A 140 -10.40 -15.75 26.51
C VAL A 140 -11.50 -15.11 25.66
N ARG A 141 -12.76 -15.54 25.82
CA ARG A 141 -13.89 -14.97 25.06
C ARG A 141 -14.07 -13.49 25.30
N GLU A 142 -13.93 -13.04 26.55
CA GLU A 142 -13.99 -11.62 26.88
C GLU A 142 -12.84 -10.84 26.22
N ALA A 143 -11.63 -11.39 26.23
CA ALA A 143 -10.49 -10.76 25.59
C ALA A 143 -10.62 -10.71 24.06
N LEU A 144 -11.18 -11.76 23.43
CA LEU A 144 -11.50 -11.77 22.00
C LEU A 144 -12.59 -10.77 21.65
N ALA A 145 -13.63 -10.62 22.48
CA ALA A 145 -14.70 -9.65 22.25
C ALA A 145 -14.18 -8.20 22.19
N ARG A 146 -13.05 -7.90 22.86
CA ARG A 146 -12.40 -6.59 22.76
C ARG A 146 -11.77 -6.34 21.38
N LEU A 147 -11.51 -7.39 20.60
CA LEU A 147 -11.03 -7.29 19.21
C LEU A 147 -12.17 -7.06 18.22
N ASP A 148 -13.44 -7.25 18.61
CA ASP A 148 -14.60 -7.17 17.71
C ASP A 148 -14.72 -5.79 17.04
N GLY A 149 -14.41 -4.72 17.78
CA GLY A 149 -14.40 -3.35 17.25
C GLY A 149 -13.36 -3.09 16.16
N HIS A 150 -12.46 -4.05 15.89
CA HIS A 150 -11.38 -3.94 14.93
C HIS A 150 -11.44 -4.99 13.81
N ARG A 151 -12.49 -5.83 13.79
CA ARG A 151 -12.61 -6.98 12.86
C ARG A 151 -12.56 -6.59 11.40
N GLU A 152 -13.20 -5.49 11.00
CA GLU A 152 -13.19 -5.01 9.61
C GLU A 152 -11.78 -4.80 9.04
N LEU A 153 -10.81 -4.47 9.90
CA LEU A 153 -9.41 -4.29 9.53
C LEU A 153 -8.61 -5.57 9.70
N LEU A 154 -8.81 -6.27 10.83
CA LEU A 154 -8.03 -7.45 11.17
C LEU A 154 -8.36 -8.65 10.26
N ASP A 155 -9.62 -8.83 9.87
CA ASP A 155 -10.06 -9.93 9.00
C ASP A 155 -9.52 -9.82 7.57
N ARG A 156 -8.98 -8.67 7.17
CA ARG A 156 -8.28 -8.50 5.89
C ARG A 156 -6.92 -9.19 5.87
N ALA A 157 -6.35 -9.48 7.04
CA ALA A 157 -5.06 -10.13 7.16
C ALA A 157 -5.25 -11.66 7.29
N PRO A 158 -4.81 -12.47 6.31
CA PRO A 158 -4.94 -13.93 6.38
C PRO A 158 -4.28 -14.52 7.63
N ALA A 159 -3.16 -13.93 8.06
CA ALA A 159 -2.46 -14.34 9.29
C ALA A 159 -3.32 -14.17 10.55
N PHE A 160 -4.17 -13.14 10.61
CA PHE A 160 -5.07 -12.94 11.75
C PHE A 160 -6.23 -13.94 11.74
N VAL A 161 -6.75 -14.26 10.57
CA VAL A 161 -7.79 -15.30 10.42
C VAL A 161 -7.29 -16.66 10.87
N GLU A 162 -6.06 -17.04 10.48
CA GLU A 162 -5.43 -18.29 10.95
C GLU A 162 -5.15 -18.26 12.44
N PHE A 163 -4.70 -17.12 12.97
CA PHE A 163 -4.54 -16.93 14.42
C PHE A 163 -5.84 -17.21 15.18
N LEU A 164 -6.97 -16.64 14.74
CA LEU A 164 -8.26 -16.86 15.39
C LEU A 164 -8.72 -18.32 15.37
N LYS A 165 -8.47 -19.05 14.29
CA LYS A 165 -8.74 -20.50 14.24
C LYS A 165 -7.94 -21.25 15.29
N GLY A 166 -6.67 -20.86 15.50
CA GLY A 166 -5.84 -21.39 16.57
C GLY A 166 -6.42 -21.12 17.96
N GLU A 167 -6.91 -19.90 18.20
CA GLU A 167 -7.55 -19.52 19.47
C GLU A 167 -8.83 -20.33 19.75
N GLU A 168 -9.61 -20.66 18.73
CA GLU A 168 -10.83 -21.47 18.88
C GLU A 168 -10.52 -22.90 19.40
N VAL A 169 -9.40 -23.47 18.96
CA VAL A 169 -8.91 -24.77 19.47
C VAL A 169 -8.50 -24.64 20.94
N GLU A 170 -7.78 -23.59 21.31
CA GLU A 170 -7.36 -23.33 22.70
C GLU A 170 -8.57 -23.16 23.63
N ILE A 171 -9.58 -22.37 23.22
CA ILE A 171 -10.82 -22.20 23.97
C ILE A 171 -11.54 -23.53 24.16
N SER A 172 -11.63 -24.35 23.11
CA SER A 172 -12.27 -25.66 23.18
C SER A 172 -11.57 -26.58 24.19
N GLY A 173 -10.23 -26.55 24.22
CA GLY A 173 -9.44 -27.26 25.23
C GLY A 173 -9.72 -26.78 26.66
N LEU A 174 -9.78 -25.46 26.88
CA LEU A 174 -10.11 -24.88 28.19
C LEU A 174 -11.52 -25.29 28.65
N VAL A 175 -12.52 -25.26 27.76
CA VAL A 175 -13.89 -25.69 28.08
C VAL A 175 -13.93 -27.16 28.50
N ALA A 176 -13.18 -28.03 27.82
CA ALA A 176 -13.11 -29.45 28.17
C ALA A 176 -12.50 -29.64 29.57
N HIS A 177 -11.40 -28.93 29.86
CA HIS A 177 -10.74 -28.99 31.16
C HIS A 177 -11.62 -28.46 32.29
N GLU A 178 -12.32 -27.34 32.07
CA GLU A 178 -13.28 -26.78 33.04
C GLU A 178 -14.41 -27.79 33.36
N ARG A 179 -14.92 -28.49 32.35
CA ARG A 179 -15.96 -29.51 32.54
C ARG A 179 -15.48 -30.70 33.37
N GLU A 180 -14.25 -31.14 33.14
CA GLU A 180 -13.63 -32.23 33.90
C GLU A 180 -13.44 -31.84 35.37
N GLN A 181 -12.90 -30.64 35.64
CA GLN A 181 -12.77 -30.12 37.02
C GLN A 181 -14.11 -30.03 37.75
N VAL A 182 -15.16 -29.57 37.07
CA VAL A 182 -16.51 -29.52 37.65
C VAL A 182 -17.02 -30.93 37.95
N ALA A 183 -16.83 -31.89 37.05
CA ALA A 183 -17.23 -33.28 37.28
C ALA A 183 -16.49 -33.87 38.49
N GLU A 184 -15.17 -33.71 38.57
CA GLU A 184 -14.38 -34.17 39.72
C GLU A 184 -14.87 -33.54 41.04
N SER A 185 -15.18 -32.24 41.05
CA SER A 185 -15.66 -31.54 42.26
C SER A 185 -17.05 -31.98 42.74
N LEU A 186 -17.85 -32.60 41.87
CA LEU A 186 -19.20 -33.07 42.18
C LEU A 186 -19.24 -34.54 42.63
N PHE A 187 -18.22 -35.32 42.29
CA PHE A 187 -18.19 -36.77 42.52
C PHE A 187 -17.01 -37.25 43.40
N GLY A 188 -16.06 -36.38 43.73
CA GLY A 188 -14.97 -36.63 44.71
C GLY A 188 -15.28 -36.02 46.07
#